data_AF-A0A062UWV9-F1
#
_entry.id   AF-A0A062UWV9-F1
#
_cell.length_a   1.000
_cell.length_b   1.000
_cell.length_c   1.000
_cell.angle_alpha   90.00
_cell.angle_beta   90.00
_cell.angle_gamma   90.00
#
_symmetry.space_group_name_H-M   'P 1'
#
loop_
_entity.id
_entity.type
_entity.pdbx_description
1 polymer ?
#
loop_
_entity_poly.entity_id
_entity_poly.type
_entity_poly.pdbx_seq_one_letter_code
_entity_poly.pdbx_strand_id
1 'polypeptide(L)' 'MPDRKYVIESRRYVGEDGKMTFDKWVTNANVIEIKHNEQYLVFYPLEGEYAGKKHYIPFANIHVVREL' A
#
# COMPACT_ATOMS: atom_id res chain seq x y z
N MET A 1 -6.57 22.52 -0.34
CA MET A 1 -5.32 21.88 0.13
C MET A 1 -4.89 20.91 -0.96
N PRO A 2 -3.60 20.82 -1.34
CA PRO A 2 -3.16 19.78 -2.25
C PRO A 2 -3.51 18.41 -1.66
N ASP A 3 -3.93 17.47 -2.50
CA ASP A 3 -4.24 16.11 -2.06
C ASP A 3 -2.98 15.49 -1.45
N ARG A 4 -3.05 15.19 -0.15
CA ARG A 4 -1.95 14.55 0.58
C ARG A 4 -1.70 13.18 -0.01
N LYS A 5 -0.48 12.95 -0.46
CA LYS A 5 -0.04 11.65 -0.97
C LYS A 5 0.53 10.82 0.18
N TYR A 6 0.39 9.51 0.07
CA TYR A 6 0.92 8.55 1.02
C TYR A 6 1.75 7.51 0.29
N VAL A 7 2.84 7.09 0.92
CA VAL A 7 3.59 5.88 0.56
C VAL A 7 3.16 4.77 1.49
N ILE A 8 2.77 3.63 0.91
CA ILE A 8 2.50 2.37 1.61
C ILE A 8 3.59 1.38 1.21
N GLU A 9 4.28 0.81 2.17
CA GLU A 9 5.24 -0.27 1.97
C GLU A 9 4.65 -1.55 2.55
N SER A 10 4.55 -2.61 1.73
CA SER A 10 4.00 -3.90 2.13
C SER A 10 5.03 -5.02 2.00
N ARG A 11 5.06 -5.93 2.96
CA ARG A 11 5.96 -7.09 2.97
C ARG A 11 5.59 -8.06 1.85
N ARG A 12 6.54 -8.35 0.94
CA ARG A 12 6.56 -9.53 0.08
C ARG A 12 7.34 -10.63 0.77
N TYR A 13 6.97 -11.88 0.51
CA TYR A 13 7.60 -13.09 1.04
C TYR A 13 9.14 -13.03 1.00
N VAL A 14 9.79 -13.80 1.88
CA VAL A 14 11.25 -13.92 1.94
C VAL A 14 11.76 -14.41 0.58
N GLY A 15 12.58 -13.59 -0.09
CA GLY A 15 13.21 -13.95 -1.35
C GLY A 15 14.18 -15.13 -1.18
N GLU A 16 14.62 -15.74 -2.28
CA GLU A 16 15.59 -16.86 -2.25
C GLU A 16 16.92 -16.49 -1.57
N ASP A 17 17.23 -15.20 -1.47
CA ASP A 17 18.40 -14.64 -0.79
C ASP A 17 18.19 -14.40 0.73
N GLY A 18 17.04 -14.81 1.28
CA GLY A 18 16.68 -14.61 2.67
C GLY A 18 16.27 -13.18 3.02
N LYS A 19 16.22 -12.25 2.05
CA LYS A 19 15.86 -10.85 2.32
C LYS A 19 14.36 -10.64 2.19
N MET A 20 13.82 -9.84 3.10
CA MET A 20 12.46 -9.34 2.98
C MET A 20 12.40 -8.34 1.83
N THR A 21 11.56 -8.64 0.84
CA THR A 21 11.25 -7.69 -0.23
C THR A 21 10.03 -6.88 0.16
N PHE A 22 9.96 -5.61 -0.24
CA PHE A 22 8.80 -4.76 0.01
C PHE A 22 8.25 -4.23 -1.31
N ASP A 23 6.94 -4.32 -1.48
CA ASP A 23 6.24 -3.58 -2.52
C ASP A 23 5.97 -2.16 -2.00
N LYS A 24 6.17 -1.16 -2.86
CA LYS A 24 5.95 0.24 -2.54
C LYS A 24 4.83 0.78 -3.41
N TRP A 25 3.89 1.46 -2.77
CA TRP A 25 2.72 2.02 -3.41
C TRP A 25 2.58 3.49 -3.05
N VAL A 26 2.28 4.34 -4.04
CA VAL A 26 1.95 5.75 -3.80
C VAL A 26 0.48 5.95 -4.07
N THR A 27 -0.22 6.53 -3.11
CA THR A 27 -1.68 6.73 -3.14
C THR A 27 -2.07 8.04 -2.44
N ASN A 28 -3.35 8.35 -2.26
CA ASN A 28 -3.84 9.50 -1.50
C ASN A 28 -5.03 9.11 -0.60
N ALA A 29 -5.38 9.96 0.37
CA ALA A 29 -6.47 9.67 1.32
C ALA A 29 -7.85 9.53 0.66
N ASN A 30 -8.09 10.18 -0.48
CA ASN A 30 -9.39 10.14 -1.17
C ASN A 30 -9.69 8.79 -1.81
N VAL A 31 -8.65 7.97 -2.05
CA VAL A 31 -8.76 6.67 -2.72
C VAL A 31 -8.31 5.51 -1.83
N ILE A 32 -8.14 5.73 -0.52
CA ILE A 32 -7.91 4.69 0.48
C ILE A 32 -9.21 4.41 1.22
N GLU A 33 -9.54 3.12 1.37
CA GLU A 33 -10.62 2.65 2.22
C GLU A 33 -10.08 1.64 3.23
N ILE A 34 -10.41 1.85 4.51
CA ILE A 34 -9.98 0.99 5.62
C ILE A 34 -11.12 0.05 6.00
N LYS A 35 -10.95 -1.26 5.76
CA LYS A 35 -11.95 -2.27 6.10
C LYS A 35 -11.56 -2.95 7.41
N HIS A 36 -11.90 -2.29 8.53
CA HIS A 36 -11.51 -2.71 9.88
C HIS A 36 -11.92 -4.15 10.23
N ASN A 37 -13.15 -4.54 9.93
CA ASN A 37 -13.68 -5.87 10.27
C ASN A 37 -12.96 -7.01 9.54
N GLU A 38 -12.48 -6.73 8.35
CA GLU A 38 -11.84 -7.71 7.47
C GLU A 38 -10.31 -7.58 7.49
N GLN A 39 -9.79 -6.63 8.27
CA GLN A 39 -8.37 -6.37 8.49
C GLN A 39 -7.55 -6.14 7.21
N TYR A 40 -8.09 -5.36 6.26
CA TYR A 40 -7.35 -4.96 5.07
C TYR A 40 -7.56 -3.49 4.68
N LEU A 41 -6.59 -2.99 3.93
CA LEU A 41 -6.59 -1.68 3.31
C LEU A 41 -6.83 -1.83 1.81
N VAL A 42 -7.82 -1.09 1.30
CA VAL A 42 -8.13 -1.00 -0.13
C VAL A 42 -7.61 0.33 -0.64
N PHE A 43 -6.96 0.34 -1.78
CA PHE A 43 -6.50 1.59 -2.37
C PHE A 43 -6.30 1.50 -3.88
N TYR A 44 -6.08 2.65 -4.49
CA TYR A 44 -5.69 2.78 -5.89
C TYR A 44 -4.32 3.46 -5.95
N PRO A 45 -3.29 2.81 -6.54
CA PRO A 45 -2.00 3.45 -6.78
C PRO A 45 -2.17 4.63 -7.75
N LEU A 46 -1.45 5.71 -7.52
CA LEU A 46 -1.44 6.90 -8.37
C LEU A 46 -0.35 6.85 -9.45
N GLU A 47 0.64 5.98 -9.29
CA GLU A 47 1.81 5.87 -10.16
C GLU A 47 2.31 4.42 -10.24
N GLY A 48 3.17 4.14 -11.22
CA GLY A 48 3.70 2.82 -11.52
C GLY A 48 2.84 1.98 -12.47
N GLU A 49 3.23 0.73 -12.70
CA GLU A 49 2.58 -0.20 -13.63
C GLU A 49 1.11 -0.51 -13.28
N TYR A 50 0.78 -0.39 -12.00
CA TYR A 50 -0.54 -0.69 -11.45
C TYR A 50 -1.38 0.55 -11.15
N ALA A 51 -0.99 1.73 -11.66
CA ALA A 51 -1.72 2.97 -11.46
C ALA A 51 -3.21 2.83 -11.85
N GLY A 52 -4.10 3.34 -11.00
CA GLY A 52 -5.55 3.30 -11.19
C GLY A 52 -6.20 1.92 -11.00
N LYS A 53 -5.42 0.87 -10.70
CA LYS A 53 -5.98 -0.47 -10.44
C LYS A 53 -6.23 -0.66 -8.95
N LYS A 54 -7.38 -1.24 -8.61
CA LYS A 54 -7.76 -1.52 -7.21
C LYS A 54 -6.83 -2.57 -6.60
N HIS A 55 -6.29 -2.28 -5.42
CA HIS A 55 -5.41 -3.18 -4.66
C HIS A 55 -5.93 -3.38 -3.25
N TYR A 56 -5.53 -4.50 -2.64
CA TYR A 56 -5.89 -4.91 -1.30
C TYR A 56 -4.62 -5.34 -0.57
N ILE A 57 -4.38 -4.81 0.62
CA ILE A 57 -3.25 -5.22 1.48
C ILE A 57 -3.81 -5.58 2.87
N PRO A 58 -3.64 -6.82 3.33
CA PRO A 58 -3.93 -7.20 4.72
C PRO A 58 -3.09 -6.36 5.69
N PHE A 59 -3.65 -5.95 6.83
CA PHE A 59 -2.92 -5.15 7.82
C PHE A 59 -1.64 -5.83 8.30
N ALA A 60 -1.64 -7.16 8.41
CA ALA A 60 -0.46 -7.95 8.78
C ALA A 60 0.73 -7.78 7.81
N ASN A 61 0.45 -7.41 6.56
CA ASN A 61 1.47 -7.22 5.52
C ASN A 61 1.91 -5.77 5.38
N ILE A 62 1.26 -4.82 6.06
CA ILE A 62 1.67 -3.41 6.06
C ILE A 62 2.95 -3.29 6.87
N HIS A 63 4.00 -2.77 6.23
CA HIS A 63 5.25 -2.44 6.91
C HIS A 63 5.25 -1.00 7.39
N VAL A 64 4.96 -0.06 6.49
CA VAL A 64 4.99 1.39 6.75
C VAL A 64 3.90 2.08 5.95
N VAL A 65 3.29 3.10 6.55
CA VAL A 65 2.46 4.10 5.87
C VAL A 65 2.98 5.47 6.28
N ARG A 66 3.34 6.33 5.32
CA ARG A 66 3.84 7.69 5.58
C ARG A 66 3.24 8.70 4.60
N GLU A 67 2.97 9.91 5.08
CA GLU A 67 2.62 11.06 4.24
C GLU A 67 3.88 11.50 3.45
N LEU A 68 3.69 11.93 2.20
CA LEU A 68 4.72 12.48 1.31
C LEU A 68 4.74 14.01 1.34
#